data_AF-A0A0U3D2D9-F1
#
_entry.id   AF-A0A0U3D2D9-F1
#
_cell.length_a   1.000
_cell.length_b   1.000
_cell.length_c   1.000
_cell.angle_alpha   90.00
_cell.angle_beta   90.00
_cell.angle_gamma   90.00
#
_symmetry.space_group_name_H-M   'P 1'
#
loop_
_entity.id
_entity.type
_entity.pdbx_description
1 polymer ?
#
loop_
_entity_poly.entity_id
_entity_poly.type
_entity_poly.pdbx_seq_one_letter_code
_entity_poly.pdbx_strand_id
1 'polypeptide(L)'
;MRQPSPIGVAARVPQPKLINTFHGGKTPLVPRDRLRELDYRLIIVPSDLQRAAITAVRRTLEAINRDGDSGAVREDLTSFAERERIVRTAEYLAIGS
;
A
#
# COMPACT_ATOMS: atom_id res chain seq x y z
N MET A 1 -11.66 -17.36 -22.14
CA MET A 1 -12.82 -16.49 -21.81
C MET A 1 -12.30 -15.21 -21.16
N ARG A 2 -12.60 -14.02 -21.70
CA ARG A 2 -12.19 -12.73 -21.09
C ARG A 2 -13.18 -12.41 -19.96
N GLN A 3 -12.71 -12.17 -18.73
CA GLN A 3 -13.61 -11.69 -17.69
C GLN A 3 -14.15 -10.30 -18.06
N PRO A 4 -15.44 -10.03 -17.83
CA PRO A 4 -16.03 -8.71 -18.08
C PRO A 4 -15.37 -7.66 -17.17
N SER A 5 -15.19 -6.45 -17.70
CA SER A 5 -14.62 -5.33 -16.94
C SER A 5 -15.51 -5.03 -15.71
N PRO A 6 -14.93 -4.88 -14.50
CA PRO A 6 -15.69 -4.50 -13.31
C PRO A 6 -16.55 -3.24 -13.52
N ILE A 7 -16.01 -2.27 -14.28
CA ILE A 7 -16.69 -1.03 -14.64
C ILE A 7 -17.97 -1.29 -15.45
N GLY A 8 -17.92 -2.25 -16.38
CA GLY A 8 -19.05 -2.56 -17.27
C GLY A 8 -20.20 -3.29 -16.58
N VAL A 9 -19.93 -3.92 -15.44
CA VAL A 9 -20.94 -4.64 -14.65
C VAL A 9 -21.48 -3.75 -13.51
N ALA A 10 -20.78 -2.69 -13.13
CA ALA A 10 -21.14 -1.82 -12.00
C ALA A 10 -22.59 -1.31 -12.07
N ALA A 11 -23.07 -0.91 -13.25
CA ALA A 11 -24.44 -0.42 -13.45
C ALA A 11 -25.53 -1.50 -13.26
N ARG A 12 -25.17 -2.78 -13.24
CA ARG A 12 -26.09 -3.92 -13.11
C ARG A 12 -26.24 -4.40 -11.66
N VAL A 13 -25.45 -3.85 -10.73
CA VAL A 13 -25.41 -4.27 -9.33
C VAL A 13 -25.78 -3.07 -8.43
N PRO A 14 -27.00 -3.02 -7.89
CA PRO A 14 -27.49 -1.87 -7.13
C PRO A 14 -26.89 -1.76 -5.71
N GLN A 15 -26.28 -2.82 -5.17
CA GLN A 15 -25.65 -2.81 -3.84
C GLN A 15 -24.30 -2.08 -3.86
N PRO A 16 -23.82 -1.56 -2.70
CA PRO A 16 -22.48 -1.00 -2.57
C PRO A 16 -21.38 -1.92 -3.13
N LYS A 17 -20.46 -1.33 -3.89
CA LYS A 17 -19.39 -2.08 -4.56
C LYS A 17 -18.01 -1.79 -3.98
N LEU A 18 -17.16 -2.80 -4.01
CA LEU A 18 -15.73 -2.73 -3.71
C LEU A 18 -14.95 -2.95 -5.00
N ILE A 19 -13.91 -2.15 -5.25
CA ILE A 19 -12.97 -2.38 -6.36
C ILE A 19 -11.59 -2.76 -5.85
N ASN A 20 -11.06 -3.85 -6.39
CA ASN A 20 -9.67 -4.26 -6.22
C ASN A 20 -8.86 -3.74 -7.40
N THR A 21 -7.92 -2.82 -7.13
CA THR A 21 -7.10 -2.18 -8.16
C THR A 21 -5.66 -1.99 -7.68
N PHE A 22 -4.70 -2.18 -8.58
CA PHE A 22 -3.27 -2.01 -8.33
C PHE A 22 -2.52 -1.88 -9.67
N HIS A 23 -1.32 -1.30 -9.64
CA HIS A 23 -0.56 -1.08 -10.87
C HIS A 23 -0.11 -2.40 -11.52
N GLY A 24 -0.40 -2.60 -12.81
CA GLY A 24 -0.10 -3.83 -13.56
C GLY A 24 -1.17 -4.93 -13.45
N GLY A 25 -2.30 -4.65 -12.78
CA GLY A 25 -3.46 -5.54 -12.75
C GLY A 25 -4.31 -5.50 -14.03
N LYS A 26 -5.32 -6.37 -14.10
CA LYS A 26 -6.33 -6.38 -15.20
C LYS A 26 -7.37 -5.27 -15.04
N THR A 27 -7.57 -4.81 -13.81
CA THR A 27 -8.47 -3.69 -13.50
C THR A 27 -7.74 -2.39 -13.78
N PRO A 28 -8.26 -1.51 -14.66
CA PRO A 28 -7.63 -0.22 -14.90
C PRO A 28 -7.68 0.65 -13.64
N LEU A 29 -6.70 1.55 -13.50
CA LEU A 29 -6.75 2.61 -12.51
C LEU A 29 -7.81 3.61 -12.94
N VAL A 30 -8.89 3.72 -12.16
CA VAL A 30 -9.99 4.63 -12.40
C VAL A 30 -9.95 5.72 -11.33
N PRO A 31 -10.12 7.00 -11.70
CA PRO A 31 -10.22 8.08 -10.71
C PRO A 31 -11.31 7.81 -9.68
N ARG A 32 -11.04 8.14 -8.41
CA ARG A 32 -11.97 7.96 -7.29
C ARG A 32 -13.35 8.57 -7.59
N ASP A 33 -13.40 9.73 -8.21
CA ASP A 33 -14.66 10.43 -8.49
C ASP A 33 -15.51 9.65 -9.49
N ARG A 34 -14.88 9.04 -10.51
CA ARG A 34 -15.57 8.14 -11.44
C ARG A 34 -16.03 6.85 -10.78
N LEU A 35 -15.24 6.31 -9.85
CA LEU A 35 -15.66 5.15 -9.05
C LEU A 35 -16.87 5.47 -8.17
N ARG A 36 -16.93 6.69 -7.63
CA ARG A 36 -18.07 7.18 -6.83
C ARG A 36 -19.34 7.31 -7.67
N GLU A 37 -19.25 7.83 -8.90
CA GLU A 37 -20.38 7.87 -9.84
C GLU A 37 -20.95 6.48 -10.17
N LEU A 38 -20.09 5.46 -10.11
CA LEU A 38 -20.45 4.06 -10.32
C LEU A 38 -20.87 3.34 -9.02
N ASP A 39 -21.07 4.07 -7.93
CA ASP A 39 -21.44 3.57 -6.59
C ASP A 39 -20.44 2.53 -6.02
N TYR A 40 -19.16 2.67 -6.35
CA TYR A 40 -18.10 2.05 -5.57
C TYR A 40 -17.88 2.83 -4.27
N ARG A 41 -17.87 2.11 -3.16
CA ARG A 41 -17.76 2.67 -1.80
C ARG A 41 -16.45 2.31 -1.10
N LEU A 42 -15.75 1.30 -1.61
CA LEU A 42 -14.46 0.86 -1.09
C LEU A 42 -13.47 0.57 -2.22
N ILE A 43 -12.25 1.07 -2.08
CA ILE A 43 -11.13 0.78 -2.96
C ILE A 43 -10.11 0.02 -2.12
N ILE A 44 -9.67 -1.14 -2.60
CA ILE A 44 -8.53 -1.85 -2.02
C ILE A 44 -7.38 -1.87 -3.01
N VAL A 45 -6.16 -1.68 -2.49
CA VAL A 45 -4.89 -1.72 -3.24
C VAL A 45 -3.98 -2.75 -2.57
N PRO A 46 -4.27 -4.05 -2.74
CA PRO A 46 -3.83 -5.08 -1.80
C PRO A 46 -2.32 -5.34 -1.82
N SER A 47 -1.65 -5.21 -2.98
CA SER A 47 -0.25 -5.61 -3.15
C SER A 47 0.74 -4.44 -3.18
N ASP A 48 0.30 -3.21 -3.41
CA ASP A 48 1.24 -2.12 -3.71
C ASP A 48 2.06 -1.69 -2.48
N LEU A 49 1.50 -1.73 -1.26
CA LEU A 49 2.28 -1.49 -0.03
C LEU A 49 3.37 -2.54 0.16
N GLN A 50 3.05 -3.82 -0.07
CA GLN A 50 4.04 -4.90 0.01
C GLN A 50 5.14 -4.73 -1.05
N ARG A 51 4.76 -4.40 -2.28
CA ARG A 51 5.72 -4.15 -3.38
C ARG A 51 6.62 -2.96 -3.09
N ALA A 52 6.07 -1.87 -2.55
CA ALA A 52 6.83 -0.71 -2.13
C ALA A 52 7.84 -1.08 -1.02
N ALA A 53 7.40 -1.86 -0.02
CA ALA A 53 8.27 -2.36 1.05
C ALA A 53 9.41 -3.23 0.50
N ILE A 54 9.12 -4.15 -0.42
CA ILE A 54 10.15 -4.97 -1.08
C ILE A 54 11.18 -4.09 -1.80
N THR A 55 10.73 -3.07 -2.53
CA THR A 55 11.63 -2.13 -3.21
C THR A 55 12.51 -1.36 -2.22
N ALA A 56 11.95 -0.83 -1.13
CA ALA A 56 12.71 -0.13 -0.10
C ALA A 56 13.74 -1.04 0.57
N VAL A 57 13.34 -2.24 0.99
CA VAL A 57 14.22 -3.24 1.62
C VAL A 57 15.39 -3.60 0.70
N ARG A 58 15.12 -3.82 -0.59
CA ARG A 58 16.18 -4.13 -1.57
C ARG A 58 17.19 -2.99 -1.70
N ARG A 59 16.72 -1.74 -1.80
CA ARG A 59 17.60 -0.56 -1.89
C ARG A 59 18.47 -0.39 -0.64
N THR A 60 17.89 -0.57 0.54
CA THR A 60 18.65 -0.51 1.80
C THR A 60 19.69 -1.62 1.88
N LEU A 61 19.34 -2.85 1.49
CA LEU A 61 20.27 -3.98 1.47
C LEU A 61 21.41 -3.77 0.46
N GLU A 62 21.11 -3.22 -0.72
CA GLU A 62 22.10 -2.88 -1.74
C GLU A 62 23.10 -1.84 -1.20
N ALA A 63 22.63 -0.81 -0.48
CA ALA A 63 23.51 0.17 0.17
C ALA A 63 24.41 -0.48 1.24
N ILE A 64 23.84 -1.30 2.13
CA ILE A 64 24.60 -2.01 3.17
C ILE A 64 25.69 -2.90 2.56
N ASN A 65 25.37 -3.66 1.52
CA ASN A 65 26.34 -4.54 0.87
C ASN A 65 27.45 -3.78 0.14
N ARG A 66 27.14 -2.62 -0.44
CA ARG A 66 28.09 -1.80 -1.20
C ARG A 66 29.01 -0.99 -0.28
N ASP A 67 28.44 -0.37 0.75
CA ASP A 67 29.10 0.67 1.54
C ASP A 67 29.55 0.15 2.92
N GLY A 68 29.06 -1.02 3.35
CA GLY A 68 29.27 -1.57 4.69
C GLY A 68 28.30 -1.03 5.75
N ASP A 69 27.47 -0.04 5.39
CA ASP A 69 26.42 0.57 6.22
C ASP A 69 25.26 1.13 5.37
N SER A 70 24.22 1.67 6.01
CA SER A 70 23.03 2.23 5.36
C SER A 70 23.02 3.76 5.21
N GLY A 71 24.15 4.43 5.44
CA GLY A 71 24.27 5.89 5.46
C GLY A 71 23.83 6.55 4.14
N ALA A 72 24.08 5.90 3.01
CA ALA A 72 23.69 6.37 1.68
C ALA A 72 22.17 6.47 1.45
N VAL A 73 21.36 5.77 2.26
CA VAL A 73 19.89 5.77 2.18
C VAL A 73 19.22 6.35 3.43
N ARG A 74 19.96 7.08 4.27
CA ARG A 74 19.46 7.60 5.55
C ARG A 74 18.16 8.39 5.43
N GLU A 75 18.03 9.21 4.38
CA GLU A 75 16.83 10.03 4.15
C GLU A 75 15.59 9.21 3.72
N ASP A 76 15.78 7.96 3.28
CA ASP A 76 14.70 7.05 2.93
C ASP A 76 14.20 6.23 4.14
N LEU A 77 14.93 6.29 5.27
CA LEU A 77 14.61 5.54 6.48
C LEU A 77 13.75 6.37 7.44
N THR A 78 12.70 5.74 7.97
CA THR A 78 11.99 6.29 9.13
C THR A 78 12.96 6.42 10.30
N SER A 79 13.00 7.61 10.94
CA SER A 79 13.85 7.81 12.10
C SER A 79 13.53 6.83 13.22
N PHE A 80 14.51 6.54 14.09
CA PHE A 80 14.29 5.62 15.21
C PHE A 80 13.15 6.09 16.13
N ALA A 81 13.11 7.37 16.49
CA ALA A 81 12.05 7.94 17.32
C ALA A 81 10.66 7.81 16.66
N GLU A 82 10.58 8.06 15.36
CA GLU A 82 9.32 7.91 14.62
C GLU A 82 8.88 6.44 14.54
N ARG A 83 9.82 5.51 14.35
CA ARG A 83 9.55 4.06 14.41
C ARG A 83 8.98 3.66 15.76
N GLU A 84 9.60 4.08 16.87
CA GLU A 84 9.11 3.79 18.23
C GLU A 84 7.70 4.33 18.46
N ARG A 85 7.40 5.53 17.95
CA ARG A 85 6.07 6.14 18.01
C ARG A 85 5.05 5.35 17.19
N ILE A 86 5.40 4.94 15.98
CA ILE A 86 4.51 4.16 15.08
C ILE A 86 4.17 2.80 15.70
N VAL A 87 5.16 2.10 16.27
CA VAL A 87 4.96 0.78 16.87
C VAL A 87 4.44 0.83 18.31
N ARG A 88 4.25 2.04 18.86
CA ARG A 88 3.67 2.27 20.20
C ARG A 88 4.46 1.60 21.32
N THR A 89 5.80 1.67 21.24
CA THR A 89 6.68 1.01 22.22
C THR A 89 6.41 1.51 23.63
N ALA A 90 6.22 2.83 23.81
CA ALA A 90 6.00 3.41 25.14
C ALA A 90 4.72 2.89 25.80
N GLU A 91 3.62 2.82 25.04
CA GLU A 91 2.36 2.28 25.55
C GLU A 91 2.44 0.79 25.84
N TYR A 92 3.18 0.03 25.04
CA TYR A 92 3.41 -1.39 25.31
C TYR A 92 4.16 -1.60 26.63
N LEU A 93 5.24 -0.85 26.86
CA LEU A 93 6.03 -0.95 28.09
C LEU A 93 5.24 -0.51 29.34
N ALA A 94 4.36 0.48 29.21
CA ALA A 94 3.52 0.97 30.31
C ALA A 94 2.50 -0.06 30.82
N ILE A 95 2.17 -1.10 30.03
CA ILE A 95 1.27 -2.18 30.46
C ILE A 95 1.91 -3.07 31.54
N GLY A 96 3.25 -3.16 31.57
CA GLY A 96 4.01 -4.04 32.47
C GLY A 96 4.57 -3.35 33.72
N SER A 97 4.29 -2.07 33.92
CA SER A 97 4.74 -1.23 35.04
C SER A 97 3.58 -0.89 35.96
#